data_AF-A0A2P5GIR9-F1
#
_entry.id   AF-A0A2P5GIR9-F1
#
_cell.length_a   1.000
_cell.length_b   1.000
_cell.length_c   1.000
_cell.angle_alpha   90.00
_cell.angle_beta   90.00
_cell.angle_gamma   90.00
#
_symmetry.space_group_name_H-M   'P 1'
#
loop_
_entity.id
_entity.type
_entity.pdbx_description
1 polymer ?
#
loop_
_entity_poly.entity_id
_entity_poly.type
_entity_poly.pdbx_seq_one_letter_code
_entity_poly.pdbx_strand_id
1 'polypeptide(L)' 'MTQIKTYRVEHEKVGAMHKVRIFGRVGEVISNDSPQERIFREVTIAEGNSQQAALLVDNYIQRLENNGFTTEA' A
#
# COMPACT_ATOMS: atom_id res chain seq x y z
N MET A 1 21.62 -2.20 -11.73
CA MET A 1 20.64 -1.12 -11.44
C MET A 1 19.73 -1.65 -10.34
N THR A 2 19.50 -0.87 -9.29
CA THR A 2 18.63 -1.31 -8.18
C THR A 2 17.20 -0.93 -8.54
N GLN A 3 16.33 -1.93 -8.70
CA GLN A 3 14.89 -1.72 -8.84
C GLN A 3 14.28 -1.65 -7.44
N ILE A 4 13.57 -0.57 -7.15
CA ILE A 4 12.78 -0.42 -5.92
C ILE A 4 11.37 -0.90 -6.21
N LYS A 5 10.87 -1.78 -5.33
CA LYS A 5 9.47 -2.20 -5.24
C LYS A 5 9.08 -2.23 -3.77
N THR A 6 8.64 -1.10 -3.24
CA THR A 6 8.22 -1.01 -1.84
C THR A 6 6.77 -0.56 -1.74
N TYR A 7 6.13 -0.93 -0.62
CA TYR A 7 4.82 -0.41 -0.26
C TYR A 7 4.77 -0.04 1.23
N ARG A 8 3.91 0.92 1.56
CA ARG A 8 3.54 1.24 2.95
C ARG A 8 2.03 1.38 3.06
N VAL A 9 1.50 1.10 4.25
CA VAL A 9 0.07 1.18 4.52
C VAL A 9 -0.17 2.22 5.60
N GLU A 10 -1.14 3.08 5.35
CA GLU A 10 -1.57 4.13 6.27
C GLU A 10 -3.04 3.90 6.63
N HIS A 11 -3.33 3.93 7.93
CA HIS A 11 -4.67 3.78 8.47
C HIS A 11 -5.10 5.10 9.11
N GLU A 12 -6.19 5.68 8.62
CA GLU A 12 -6.78 6.92 9.13
C GLU A 12 -8.19 6.64 9.63
N LYS A 13 -8.51 6.98 10.88
CA LYS A 13 -9.88 6.90 11.40
C LYS A 13 -10.64 8.17 11.01
N VAL A 14 -11.75 8.03 10.29
CA VAL A 14 -12.62 9.12 9.83
C VAL A 14 -14.02 8.87 10.39
N GLY A 15 -14.30 9.40 11.58
CA GLY A 15 -15.56 9.15 12.29
C GLY A 15 -15.74 7.66 12.59
N ALA A 16 -16.84 7.07 12.11
CA ALA A 16 -17.15 5.63 12.21
C ALA A 16 -16.59 4.80 11.04
N MET A 17 -15.63 5.35 10.28
CA MET A 17 -15.00 4.69 9.15
C MET A 17 -13.48 4.61 9.35
N HIS A 18 -12.86 3.61 8.75
CA HIS A 18 -11.42 3.48 8.59
C HIS A 18 -11.06 3.67 7.12
N LYS A 19 -10.27 4.69 6.84
CA LYS A 19 -9.66 4.92 5.56
C LYS A 19 -8.29 4.24 5.55
N VAL A 20 -8.05 3.41 4.55
CA VAL A 20 -6.77 2.71 4.35
C VAL A 20 -6.18 3.17 3.02
N ARG A 21 -4.97 3.71 3.07
CA ARG A 21 -4.19 4.09 1.89
C ARG A 21 -2.97 3.18 1.78
N ILE A 22 -2.79 2.56 0.63
CA ILE A 22 -1.62 1.77 0.28
C ILE A 22 -0.82 2.59 -0.71
N PHE A 23 0.36 3.00 -0.30
CA PHE A 23 1.32 3.72 -1.12
C PHE A 23 2.38 2.75 -1.62
N GLY A 24 2.98 3.04 -2.76
CA GLY A 24 4.16 2.31 -3.19
C GLY A 24 5.10 3.09 -4.10
N ARG A 25 6.34 2.61 -4.14
CA ARG A 25 7.42 3.11 -4.99
C ARG A 25 7.84 1.98 -5.92
N VAL A 26 7.82 2.26 -7.23
CA VAL A 26 8.23 1.30 -8.27
C VAL A 26 9.04 2.01 -9.31
N GLY A 27 10.23 1.51 -9.56
CA GLY A 27 11.06 2.01 -10.64
C GLY A 27 12.52 1.70 -10.39
N GLU A 28 13.33 2.18 -11.32
CA GLU A 28 14.78 2.14 -11.19
C GLU A 28 15.25 3.39 -10.45
N VAL A 29 16.28 3.23 -9.61
CA VAL A 29 17.01 4.37 -9.09
C VAL A 29 17.86 4.94 -10.22
N ILE A 30 17.61 6.19 -10.60
CA ILE A 30 18.34 6.89 -11.67
C ILE A 30 19.11 8.04 -11.02
N SER A 31 20.45 8.02 -11.15
CA SER A 31 21.30 9.12 -10.65
C SER A 31 21.09 9.46 -9.16
N ASN A 32 20.94 8.44 -8.31
CA ASN A 32 20.60 8.53 -6.88
C ASN A 32 19.19 9.05 -6.56
N ASP A 33 18.35 9.29 -7.55
CA ASP A 33 16.94 9.64 -7.33
C ASP A 33 16.09 8.39 -7.19
N SER A 34 15.26 8.36 -6.14
CA SER A 34 14.38 7.23 -5.85
C SER A 34 13.05 7.38 -6.59
N PRO A 35 12.39 6.29 -7.00
CA PRO A 35 11.07 6.38 -7.61
C PRO A 35 10.09 7.09 -6.69
N GLN A 36 9.30 8.00 -7.27
CA GLN A 36 8.31 8.74 -6.51
C GLN A 36 7.27 7.80 -5.88
N GLU A 37 6.85 8.15 -4.67
CA GLU A 37 5.73 7.49 -4.01
C GLU A 37 4.42 7.86 -4.69
N ARG A 38 3.55 6.87 -4.87
CA ARG A 38 2.19 7.07 -5.38
C ARG A 38 1.20 6.20 -4.63
N ILE A 39 -0.06 6.63 -4.60
CA ILE A 39 -1.16 5.84 -4.06
C ILE A 39 -1.46 4.71 -5.04
N PHE A 40 -1.32 3.47 -4.57
CA PHE A 40 -1.72 2.28 -5.29
C PHE A 40 -3.18 1.94 -5.07
N ARG A 41 -3.63 2.11 -3.83
CA ARG A 41 -5.01 1.83 -3.46
C ARG A 41 -5.45 2.74 -2.32
N GLU A 42 -6.68 3.21 -2.38
CA GLU A 42 -7.36 3.90 -1.30
C GLU A 42 -8.73 3.28 -1.12
N VAL A 43 -9.06 2.87 0.10
CA VAL A 43 -10.36 2.29 0.45
C VAL A 43 -10.87 2.89 1.75
N THR A 44 -12.19 3.04 1.87
CA THR A 44 -12.84 3.46 3.10
C THR A 44 -13.77 2.34 3.55
N ILE A 45 -13.65 1.92 4.80
CA ILE A 45 -14.29 0.73 5.37
C ILE A 45 -15.06 1.18 6.61
N ALA A 46 -16.29 0.71 6.80
CA ALA A 46 -17.02 0.98 8.03
C ALA A 46 -16.37 0.28 9.23
N GLU A 47 -16.37 0.95 10.38
CA GLU A 47 -15.91 0.37 11.65
C GLU A 47 -16.69 -0.92 11.94
N GLY A 48 -15.96 -2.00 12.26
CA GLY A 48 -16.53 -3.33 12.48
C GLY A 48 -16.64 -4.24 11.24
N ASN A 49 -16.39 -3.74 10.02
CA ASN A 49 -16.44 -4.58 8.81
C ASN A 49 -15.07 -5.24 8.50
N SER A 50 -14.67 -6.19 9.34
CA SER A 50 -13.39 -6.91 9.22
C SER A 50 -13.26 -7.74 7.94
N GLN A 51 -14.35 -8.30 7.42
CA GLN A 51 -14.34 -9.05 6.15
C GLN A 51 -13.99 -8.14 4.97
N GLN A 52 -14.54 -6.92 4.94
CA GLN A 52 -14.24 -5.96 3.88
C GLN A 52 -12.79 -5.48 3.96
N ALA A 53 -12.22 -5.35 5.15
CA ALA A 53 -10.80 -5.06 5.33
C ALA A 53 -9.91 -6.17 4.75
N ALA A 54 -10.17 -7.44 5.10
CA ALA A 54 -9.41 -8.58 4.58
C ALA A 54 -9.49 -8.67 3.05
N LEU A 55 -10.67 -8.46 2.47
CA LEU A 55 -10.87 -8.58 1.04
C LEU A 55 -10.22 -7.44 0.23
N LEU A 56 -10.21 -6.22 0.76
CA LEU A 56 -9.76 -5.03 0.03
C LEU A 56 -8.31 -4.65 0.31
N VAL A 57 -7.84 -4.88 1.53
CA VAL A 57 -6.50 -4.50 1.98
C VAL A 57 -5.58 -5.72 1.91
N ASP A 58 -5.85 -6.77 2.67
CA ASP A 58 -4.94 -7.92 2.81
C ASP A 58 -4.71 -8.65 1.47
N ASN A 59 -5.78 -8.93 0.73
CA ASN A 59 -5.66 -9.52 -0.62
C ASN A 59 -4.90 -8.62 -1.62
N TYR A 60 -4.88 -7.31 -1.40
CA TYR A 60 -4.10 -6.40 -2.25
C TYR A 60 -2.62 -6.44 -1.86
N ILE A 61 -2.33 -6.39 -0.57
CA ILE A 61 -0.97 -6.53 -0.02
C ILE A 61 -0.35 -7.85 -0.46
N GLN A 62 -1.07 -8.97 -0.30
CA GLN A 62 -0.59 -10.28 -0.72
C GLN A 62 -0.25 -10.31 -2.23
N ARG A 63 -1.04 -9.63 -3.07
CA ARG A 63 -0.72 -9.49 -4.50
C ARG A 63 0.52 -8.64 -4.74
N LEU A 64 0.75 -7.58 -3.97
CA LEU A 64 1.98 -6.79 -4.08
C LEU A 64 3.19 -7.65 -3.70
N GLU A 65 3.12 -8.37 -2.58
CA GLU A 65 4.21 -9.25 -2.11
C GLU A 65 4.52 -10.35 -3.12
N ASN A 66 3.49 -10.99 -3.68
CA ASN A 66 3.65 -11.98 -4.75
C ASN A 66 4.29 -11.40 -6.03
N ASN A 67 4.18 -10.08 -6.25
CA ASN A 67 4.82 -9.36 -7.36
C ASN A 67 6.23 -8.83 -7.01
N GLY A 68 6.77 -9.24 -5.87
CA GLY A 68 8.11 -8.90 -5.40
C GLY A 68 8.21 -7.53 -4.74
N PHE A 69 7.11 -7.00 -4.21
CA PHE A 69 7.15 -5.82 -3.36
C PHE A 69 7.48 -6.21 -1.92
N THR A 70 8.20 -5.33 -1.22
CA THR A 70 8.46 -5.47 0.21
C THR A 70 7.88 -4.30 0.98
N THR A 71 7.53 -4.51 2.24
CA THR A 71 7.12 -3.40 3.12
C THR A 71 8.29 -2.44 3.27
N GLU A 72 8.01 -1.14 3.25
CA GLU A 72 8.99 -0.13 3.60
C GLU A 72 9.42 -0.28 5.07
N ALA A 73 10.74 -0.26 5.30
CA ALA A 73 11.35 -0.41 6.63
C ALA A 73 11.33 0.90 7.42
#